data_AF-A0A2V6J3R4-F1
#
_entry.id   AF-A0A2V6J3R4-F1
#
_cell.length_a   1.000
_cell.length_b   1.000
_cell.length_c   1.000
_cell.angle_alpha   90.00
_cell.angle_beta   90.00
_cell.angle_gamma   90.00
#
_symmetry.space_group_name_H-M   'P 1'
#
loop_
_entity.id
_entity.type
_entity.pdbx_description
1 polymer ?
#
loop_
_entity_poly.entity_id
_entity_poly.type
_entity_poly.pdbx_seq_one_letter_code
_entity_poly.pdbx_strand_id
1 'polypeptide(L)'
;MGDFPQVGYYEHDNNPAKLDADFLLVEDSKIAEVERQLQDSYFTEPLTIRPYQDTSKLYLRVSVFHGIFPDRLPNFIGRGKQ
;
A
#
# COMPACT_ATOMS: atom_id res chain seq x y z
N MET A 1 0.56 -18.38 17.51
CA MET A 1 0.23 -17.37 16.48
C MET A 1 1.56 -17.01 15.85
N GLY A 2 1.77 -17.47 14.62
CA GLY A 2 3.08 -17.40 13.96
C GLY A 2 3.50 -15.96 13.75
N ASP A 3 4.66 -15.61 14.27
CA ASP A 3 5.31 -14.34 14.04
C ASP A 3 5.72 -14.30 12.55
N PHE A 4 5.22 -13.32 11.80
CA PHE A 4 5.63 -13.09 10.42
C PHE A 4 6.66 -11.94 10.46
N PRO A 5 7.98 -12.23 10.54
CA PRO A 5 9.00 -11.22 10.80
C PRO A 5 9.11 -10.14 9.71
N GLN A 6 8.40 -10.32 8.58
CA GLN A 6 8.36 -9.39 7.45
C GLN A 6 7.04 -8.61 7.36
N VAL A 7 6.09 -8.83 8.27
CA VAL A 7 4.79 -8.14 8.27
C VAL A 7 4.73 -7.21 9.48
N GLY A 8 4.99 -5.92 9.24
CA GLY A 8 4.81 -4.88 10.24
C GLY A 8 3.35 -4.44 10.33
N TYR A 9 2.73 -4.59 11.50
CA TYR A 9 1.44 -3.97 11.82
C TYR A 9 1.72 -2.60 12.43
N TYR A 10 1.49 -1.53 11.65
CA TYR A 10 1.73 -0.16 12.10
C TYR A 10 0.43 0.44 12.65
N GLU A 11 0.25 0.36 13.97
CA GLU A 11 -0.73 1.17 14.70
C GLU A 11 -0.01 2.28 15.47
N HIS A 12 -0.57 3.50 15.41
CA HIS A 12 -0.12 4.70 16.14
C HIS A 12 1.36 5.09 15.95
N ASP A 13 1.60 6.11 15.12
CA ASP A 13 2.80 6.95 15.07
C ASP A 13 4.17 6.28 14.80
N ASN A 14 4.23 4.96 14.68
CA ASN A 14 5.46 4.22 14.44
C ASN A 14 5.68 3.92 12.94
N ASN A 15 5.39 4.90 12.09
CA ASN A 15 5.59 4.79 10.66
C ASN A 15 7.10 4.74 10.35
N PRO A 16 7.56 3.81 9.48
CA PRO A 16 8.96 3.76 9.07
C PRO A 16 9.34 5.06 8.34
N ALA A 17 10.61 5.48 8.49
CA ALA A 17 11.13 6.70 7.86
C ALA A 17 10.91 6.74 6.33
N LYS A 18 10.74 5.58 5.69
CA LYS A 18 10.27 5.42 4.33
C LYS A 18 9.01 4.56 4.33
N LEU A 19 7.87 5.16 4.00
CA LEU A 19 6.58 4.47 3.95
C LEU A 19 6.42 3.61 2.68
N ASP A 20 7.26 3.82 1.67
CA ASP A 20 7.22 3.02 0.45
C ASP A 20 7.65 1.57 0.70
N ALA A 21 6.67 0.67 0.76
CA ALA A 21 6.85 -0.78 0.86
C ALA A 21 6.54 -1.47 -0.48
N ASP A 22 6.83 -2.77 -0.58
CA ASP A 22 6.47 -3.54 -1.77
C ASP A 22 4.96 -3.77 -1.88
N PHE A 23 4.29 -3.95 -0.72
CA PHE A 23 2.83 -3.90 -0.63
C PHE A 23 2.40 -3.10 0.61
N LEU A 24 1.26 -2.42 0.51
CA LEU A 24 0.60 -1.78 1.64
C LEU A 24 -0.89 -2.07 1.59
N LEU A 25 -1.51 -2.17 2.75
CA LEU A 25 -2.95 -2.16 2.86
C LEU A 25 -3.36 -1.03 3.80
N VAL A 26 -4.14 -0.10 3.27
CA VAL A 26 -4.46 1.15 3.95
C VAL A 26 -5.96 1.28 4.06
N GLU A 27 -6.46 1.47 5.28
CA GLU A 27 -7.87 1.77 5.52
C GLU A 27 -8.28 3.08 4.84
N ASP A 28 -9.53 3.18 4.34
CA ASP A 28 -10.04 4.35 3.61
C ASP A 28 -9.73 5.69 4.30
N SER A 29 -9.94 5.75 5.61
CA SER A 29 -9.71 6.93 6.45
C SER A 29 -8.27 7.46 6.43
N LYS A 30 -7.29 6.58 6.14
CA LYS A 30 -5.85 6.90 6.16
C LYS A 30 -5.24 7.06 4.77
N ILE A 31 -6.01 6.80 3.70
CA ILE A 31 -5.52 6.88 2.31
C ILE A 31 -4.86 8.23 2.03
N ALA A 32 -5.54 9.33 2.36
CA ALA A 32 -5.04 10.67 2.06
C ALA A 32 -3.72 11.01 2.79
N GLU A 33 -3.49 10.45 3.98
CA GLU A 33 -2.26 10.65 4.73
C GLU A 33 -1.12 9.81 4.14
N VAL A 34 -1.38 8.55 3.83
CA VAL A 34 -0.40 7.63 3.25
C VAL A 34 0.02 8.08 1.86
N GLU A 35 -0.92 8.43 0.98
CA GLU A 35 -0.62 8.86 -0.39
C GLU A 35 0.24 10.12 -0.47
N ARG A 36 0.21 10.98 0.55
CA ARG A 36 1.11 12.15 0.65
C ARG A 36 2.56 11.77 0.91
N GLN A 37 2.80 10.60 1.49
CA GLN A 37 4.12 10.12 1.90
C GLN A 37 4.73 9.17 0.88
N LEU A 38 3.89 8.50 0.07
CA LEU A 38 4.35 7.59 -0.98
C LEU A 38 5.06 8.35 -2.12
N GLN A 39 6.19 7.80 -2.55
CA GLN A 39 7.03 8.35 -3.61
C GLN A 39 7.06 7.46 -4.86
N ASP A 40 6.81 6.16 -4.69
CA ASP A 40 6.84 5.20 -5.80
C ASP A 40 5.50 5.10 -6.56
N SER A 41 5.51 4.29 -7.63
CA SER A 41 4.32 3.97 -8.43
C SER A 41 3.72 2.64 -7.97
N TYR A 42 2.40 2.60 -7.88
CA TYR A 42 1.67 1.45 -7.36
C TYR A 42 0.48 1.09 -8.26
N PHE A 43 0.21 -0.21 -8.34
CA PHE A 43 -1.11 -0.72 -8.69
C PHE A 43 -1.97 -0.72 -7.45
N THR A 44 -3.21 -0.25 -7.56
CA THR A 44 -4.13 -0.14 -6.43
C THR A 44 -5.46 -0.80 -6.71
N GLU A 45 -6.00 -1.46 -5.68
CA GLU A 45 -7.27 -2.17 -5.71
C GLU A 45 -8.02 -1.98 -4.39
N PRO A 46 -9.36 -1.89 -4.39
CA PRO A 46 -10.12 -2.01 -3.16
C PRO A 46 -10.04 -3.45 -2.63
N LEU A 47 -9.77 -3.59 -1.34
CA LEU A 47 -9.70 -4.89 -0.66
C LEU A 47 -10.37 -4.81 0.71
N THR A 48 -11.30 -5.73 0.96
CA THR A 48 -11.95 -5.89 2.25
C THR A 48 -11.49 -7.21 2.86
N ILE A 49 -10.68 -7.18 3.93
CA ILE A 49 -10.14 -8.40 4.56
C ILE A 49 -11.23 -9.15 5.33
N ARG A 50 -12.18 -8.42 5.95
CA ARG A 50 -13.22 -8.99 6.80
C ARG A 50 -14.59 -8.39 6.48
N PRO A 51 -15.68 -9.18 6.53
CA PRO A 51 -17.02 -8.64 6.46
C PRO A 51 -17.22 -7.55 7.54
N TYR A 52 -17.91 -6.46 7.20
CA TYR A 52 -18.22 -5.33 8.09
C TYR A 52 -17.02 -4.48 8.54
N GLN A 53 -15.82 -4.69 7.97
CA GLN A 53 -14.71 -3.77 8.12
C GLN A 53 -14.76 -2.71 7.01
N ASP A 54 -14.30 -1.50 7.31
CA ASP A 54 -14.11 -0.47 6.29
C ASP A 54 -13.22 -0.96 5.15
N THR A 55 -13.63 -0.64 3.92
CA THR A 55 -12.88 -0.99 2.72
C THR A 55 -11.48 -0.41 2.82
N SER A 56 -10.47 -1.25 2.57
CA SER A 56 -9.09 -0.80 2.49
C SER A 56 -8.67 -0.68 1.03
N LYS A 57 -7.64 0.10 0.77
CA LYS A 57 -6.98 0.19 -0.52
C LYS A 57 -5.65 -0.55 -0.43
N LEU A 58 -5.52 -1.57 -1.27
CA LEU A 58 -4.29 -2.30 -1.49
C LEU A 58 -3.41 -1.49 -2.43
N TYR A 59 -2.12 -1.38 -2.11
CA TYR A 59 -1.08 -0.80 -2.95
C TYR A 59 -0.03 -1.87 -3.22
N LEU A 60 0.29 -2.10 -4.49
CA LEU A 60 1.31 -3.05 -4.94
C LEU A 60 2.34 -2.32 -5.79
N ARG A 61 3.59 -2.30 -5.35
CA ARG A 61 4.65 -1.54 -6.03
C ARG A 61 4.89 -2.09 -7.44
N VAL A 62 4.85 -1.22 -8.44
CA VAL A 62 5.00 -1.63 -9.86
C VAL A 62 6.31 -2.37 -10.10
N SER A 63 7.43 -1.89 -9.57
CA SER A 63 8.75 -2.52 -9.80
C SER A 63 8.81 -3.98 -9.33
N VAL A 64 8.00 -4.37 -8.35
CA VAL A 64 7.93 -5.73 -7.82
C VAL A 64 6.84 -6.55 -8.50
N PHE A 65 5.64 -5.96 -8.66
CA PHE A 65 4.45 -6.69 -9.09
C PHE A 65 4.14 -6.60 -10.60
N HIS A 66 4.93 -5.88 -11.40
CA HIS A 66 4.71 -5.76 -12.85
C HIS A 66 4.63 -7.12 -13.57
N GLY A 67 5.35 -8.14 -13.10
CA GLY A 67 5.28 -9.50 -13.68
C GLY A 67 3.94 -10.20 -13.49
N ILE A 68 3.15 -9.79 -12.51
CA ILE A 68 1.79 -10.32 -12.25
C ILE A 68 0.74 -9.50 -13.04
N PHE A 69 1.05 -8.26 -13.40
CA PHE A 69 0.17 -7.35 -14.14
C PHE A 69 0.87 -6.76 -15.38
N PRO A 70 1.24 -7.59 -16.38
CA PRO A 70 2.14 -7.19 -17.47
C PRO A 70 1.60 -6.06 -18.35
N ASP A 71 0.28 -5.97 -18.52
CA ASP A 71 -0.38 -4.98 -19.39
C ASP A 71 -1.07 -3.85 -18.60
N ARG A 72 -0.79 -3.75 -17.30
CA ARG A 72 -1.42 -2.77 -16.43
C ARG A 72 -0.49 -1.58 -16.21
N LEU A 73 -1.03 -0.37 -16.36
CA LEU A 73 -0.34 0.85 -15.94
C LEU A 73 -0.59 1.14 -14.45
N PRO A 74 0.36 1.76 -13.73
CA PRO A 74 0.10 2.25 -12.38
C PRO A 74 -1.11 3.19 -12.39
N ASN A 75 -2.03 2.97 -11.45
CA ASN A 75 -3.16 3.87 -11.20
C ASN A 75 -2.90 4.79 -9.99
N PHE A 76 -1.73 4.67 -9.37
CA PHE A 76 -1.23 5.62 -8.38
C PHE A 76 0.26 5.90 -8.64
N ILE A 77 0.63 7.18 -8.68
CA ILE A 77 2.02 7.65 -8.83
C ILE A 77 2.28 8.61 -7.67
N GLY A 78 3.21 8.23 -6.79
CA GLY A 78 3.65 9.04 -5.66
C GLY A 78 4.39 10.31 -6.08
N ARG A 79 4.48 11.28 -5.16
CA ARG A 79 5.01 12.62 -5.44
C ARG A 79 6.50 12.66 -5.76
N GLY A 80 7.25 11.62 -5.42
CA GLY A 80 8.68 11.51 -5.75
C GLY A 80 8.97 11.21 -7.22
N LYS A 81 7.94 10.86 -8.01
CA LYS A 81 8.07 10.55 -9.44
C LYS A 81 7.19 11.42 -10.36
N GLN A 82 6.53 12.46 -9.83
CA GLN A 82 5.85 13.48 -10.64
C GLN A 82 6.82 14.49 -11.22
#